data_AF-X1DFL5-F1
#
_entry.id   AF-X1DFL5-F1
#
_cell.length_a   1.000
_cell.length_b   1.000
_cell.length_c   1.000
_cell.angle_alpha   90.00
_cell.angle_beta   90.00
_cell.angle_gamma   90.00
#
_symmetry.space_group_name_H-M   'P 1'
#
loop_
_entity.id
_entity.type
_entity.pdbx_description
1 polymer ?
#
loop_
_entity_poly.entity_id
_entity_poly.type
_entity_poly.pdbx_seq_one_letter_code
_entity_poly.pdbx_strand_id
1 'polypeptide(L)'
;DESAHTDQDARIRIEMGYKAIALKAIAKTLSMTMKIANEAKKLNIPCFCADLTVNPILVDWNKNVAARIDPFPGLGIGLLETNGHQNYKNWKQMESYHPFPDTPWRKTVNGMFTLDDDFYKKSGGILTDSEHYMKMFRK
;
A
#
# COMPACT_ATOMS: atom_id res chain seq x y z
N ASP A 1 8.75 10.96 -3.24
CA ASP A 1 7.38 10.87 -2.75
C ASP A 1 6.48 11.88 -3.49
N GLU A 2 6.20 13.06 -2.93
CA GLU A 2 5.28 14.05 -3.53
C GLU A 2 5.84 14.61 -4.83
N SER A 3 7.17 14.67 -4.93
CA SER A 3 7.91 15.23 -6.05
C SER A 3 8.02 14.31 -7.27
N ALA A 4 7.48 13.09 -7.21
CA ALA A 4 7.47 12.10 -8.29
C ALA A 4 6.02 11.72 -8.64
N HIS A 5 5.31 12.60 -9.36
CA HIS A 5 3.90 12.41 -9.66
C HIS A 5 3.67 11.47 -10.86
N THR A 6 4.59 11.50 -11.83
CA THR A 6 4.60 10.70 -13.06
C THR A 6 5.88 9.87 -13.18
N ASP A 7 5.94 8.98 -14.18
CA ASP A 7 7.17 8.26 -14.52
C ASP A 7 8.29 9.21 -15.01
N GLN A 8 7.93 10.30 -15.70
CA GLN A 8 8.89 11.34 -16.08
C GLN A 8 9.44 12.07 -14.86
N ASP A 9 8.60 12.46 -13.91
CA ASP A 9 9.07 13.08 -12.66
C ASP A 9 9.98 12.14 -11.89
N ALA A 10 9.62 10.85 -11.81
CA ALA A 10 10.42 9.84 -11.15
C ALA A 10 11.80 9.71 -11.78
N ARG A 11 11.88 9.66 -13.12
CA ARG A 11 13.15 9.66 -13.86
C ARG A 11 13.99 10.89 -13.53
N ILE A 12 13.40 12.09 -13.54
CA ILE A 12 14.10 13.33 -13.17
C ILE A 12 14.67 13.23 -11.75
N ARG A 13 13.90 12.70 -10.77
CA ARG A 13 14.43 12.49 -9.41
C ARG A 13 15.57 11.48 -9.38
N ILE A 14 15.49 10.40 -10.13
CA ILE A 14 16.58 9.41 -10.20
C ILE A 14 17.85 10.05 -10.77
N GLU A 15 17.73 10.87 -11.82
CA GLU A 15 18.83 11.63 -12.43
C GLU A 15 19.44 12.65 -11.47
N MET A 16 18.63 13.26 -10.59
CA MET A 16 19.10 14.11 -9.49
C MET A 16 19.83 13.33 -8.36
N GLY A 17 19.90 12.00 -8.45
CA GLY A 17 20.65 11.16 -7.51
C GLY A 17 19.82 10.46 -6.44
N TYR A 18 18.48 10.59 -6.46
CA TYR A 18 17.62 9.84 -5.54
C TYR A 18 17.73 8.33 -5.78
N LYS A 19 17.85 7.56 -4.69
CA LYS A 19 18.18 6.12 -4.73
C LYS A 19 17.04 5.18 -4.33
N ALA A 20 15.87 5.72 -4.02
CA ALA A 20 14.66 4.94 -3.75
C ALA A 20 13.42 5.77 -4.06
N ILE A 21 12.31 5.11 -4.37
CA ILE A 21 11.03 5.76 -4.64
C ILE A 21 9.96 5.25 -3.67
N ALA A 22 9.33 6.19 -2.97
CA ALA A 22 8.09 5.95 -2.23
C ALA A 22 6.91 5.99 -3.21
N LEU A 23 6.31 4.83 -3.47
CA LEU A 23 5.09 4.67 -4.25
C LEU A 23 3.88 4.96 -3.38
N LYS A 24 2.97 5.81 -3.87
CA LYS A 24 1.71 6.12 -3.20
C LYS A 24 0.54 5.58 -4.03
N ALA A 25 0.30 4.27 -3.95
CA ALA A 25 -0.66 3.62 -4.84
C ALA A 25 -2.11 4.06 -4.60
N ILE A 26 -2.40 4.54 -3.39
CA ILE A 26 -3.73 5.07 -3.05
C ILE A 26 -3.91 6.54 -3.43
N ALA A 27 -2.84 7.33 -3.41
CA ALA A 27 -2.89 8.78 -3.68
C ALA A 27 -2.72 9.10 -5.17
N LYS A 28 -2.32 8.10 -5.96
CA LYS A 28 -2.21 8.16 -7.42
C LYS A 28 -3.10 7.07 -8.02
N THR A 29 -3.36 7.14 -9.33
CA THR A 29 -3.99 5.99 -10.00
C THR A 29 -3.06 4.78 -9.95
N LEU A 30 -3.62 3.57 -9.92
CA LEU A 30 -2.82 2.34 -9.98
C LEU A 30 -1.94 2.33 -11.24
N SER A 31 -2.51 2.69 -12.38
CA SER A 31 -1.80 2.74 -13.65
C SER A 31 -0.59 3.67 -13.61
N MET A 32 -0.71 4.85 -13.00
CA MET A 32 0.44 5.76 -12.86
C MET A 32 1.48 5.21 -11.88
N THR A 33 1.03 4.61 -10.78
CA THR A 33 1.92 3.96 -9.81
C THR A 33 2.74 2.86 -10.47
N MET A 34 2.14 2.04 -11.32
CA MET A 34 2.84 0.98 -12.05
C MET A 34 3.80 1.52 -13.11
N LYS A 35 3.47 2.65 -13.77
CA LYS A 35 4.42 3.33 -14.67
C LYS A 35 5.67 3.78 -13.93
N ILE A 36 5.50 4.43 -12.77
CA ILE A 36 6.60 4.85 -11.90
C ILE A 36 7.42 3.65 -11.44
N ALA A 37 6.77 2.60 -10.95
CA ALA A 37 7.44 1.38 -10.49
C ALA A 37 8.24 0.69 -11.61
N ASN A 38 7.67 0.62 -12.82
CA ASN A 38 8.34 0.07 -13.99
C ASN A 38 9.57 0.90 -14.39
N GLU A 39 9.46 2.23 -14.33
CA GLU A 39 10.58 3.12 -14.64
C GLU A 39 11.71 3.00 -13.62
N ALA A 40 11.37 2.92 -12.35
CA ALA A 40 12.31 2.65 -11.27
C ALA A 40 13.02 1.29 -11.47
N LYS A 41 12.26 0.24 -11.81
CA LYS A 41 12.78 -1.11 -12.08
C LYS A 41 13.82 -1.10 -13.21
N LYS A 42 13.55 -0.44 -14.35
CA LYS A 42 14.51 -0.35 -15.47
C LYS A 42 15.83 0.30 -15.06
N LEU A 43 15.78 1.23 -14.10
CA LEU A 43 16.94 1.97 -13.61
C LEU A 43 17.53 1.35 -12.33
N ASN A 44 17.08 0.16 -11.93
CA ASN A 44 17.47 -0.54 -10.71
C ASN A 44 17.30 0.30 -9.44
N ILE A 45 16.22 1.09 -9.38
CA ILE A 45 15.85 1.91 -8.24
C ILE A 45 14.80 1.14 -7.42
N PRO A 46 15.08 0.84 -6.14
CA PRO A 46 14.12 0.17 -5.27
C PRO A 46 12.91 1.07 -5.00
N CYS A 47 11.76 0.40 -4.88
CA CYS A 47 10.50 1.02 -4.53
C CYS A 47 9.99 0.44 -3.22
N PHE A 48 9.27 1.25 -2.47
CA PHE A 48 8.46 0.82 -1.32
C PHE A 48 7.13 1.56 -1.37
N CYS A 49 6.11 1.07 -0.66
CA CYS A 49 4.86 1.81 -0.53
C CYS A 49 4.89 2.71 0.69
N ALA A 50 4.37 3.93 0.55
CA ALA A 50 4.22 4.84 1.68
C ALA A 50 2.83 5.47 1.63
N ASP A 51 2.22 5.58 2.80
CA ASP A 51 0.91 6.20 2.96
C ASP A 51 0.88 7.16 4.13
N LEU A 52 0.05 8.20 3.97
CA LEU A 52 -0.33 9.09 5.05
C LEU A 52 -1.83 8.94 5.32
N THR A 53 -2.20 8.62 6.56
CA THR A 53 -3.58 8.67 7.05
C THR A 53 -4.57 7.79 6.28
N VAL A 54 -4.14 6.66 5.72
CA VAL A 54 -5.07 5.71 5.08
C VAL A 54 -5.88 4.93 6.10
N ASN A 55 -7.15 4.65 5.79
CA ASN A 55 -8.00 3.82 6.64
C ASN A 55 -7.59 2.33 6.57
N PRO A 56 -8.07 1.46 7.48
CA PRO A 56 -7.69 0.05 7.51
C PRO A 56 -7.89 -0.71 6.19
N ILE A 57 -8.94 -0.42 5.42
CA ILE A 57 -9.18 -1.06 4.11
C ILE A 57 -8.14 -0.62 3.09
N LEU A 58 -7.82 0.67 3.06
CA LEU A 58 -6.87 1.22 2.09
C LEU A 58 -5.41 0.86 2.40
N VAL A 59 -5.08 0.47 3.63
CA VAL A 59 -3.79 -0.18 3.93
C VAL A 59 -3.61 -1.44 3.08
N ASP A 60 -4.67 -2.23 2.89
CA ASP A 60 -4.62 -3.45 2.07
C ASP A 60 -4.37 -3.15 0.59
N TRP A 61 -4.79 -1.98 0.07
CA TRP A 61 -4.43 -1.57 -1.29
C TRP A 61 -2.91 -1.42 -1.46
N ASN A 62 -2.25 -0.72 -0.53
CA ASN A 62 -0.80 -0.54 -0.60
C ASN A 62 -0.03 -1.81 -0.23
N LYS A 63 -0.54 -2.65 0.68
CA LYS A 63 0.03 -4.00 0.90
C LYS A 63 0.02 -4.82 -0.39
N ASN A 64 -1.06 -4.75 -1.19
CA ASN A 64 -1.09 -5.47 -2.46
C ASN A 64 -0.01 -5.03 -3.44
N VAL A 65 0.33 -3.73 -3.47
CA VAL A 65 1.41 -3.21 -4.31
C VAL A 65 2.77 -3.56 -3.72
N ALA A 66 3.00 -3.29 -2.43
CA ALA A 66 4.26 -3.57 -1.74
C ALA A 66 4.66 -5.06 -1.81
N ALA A 67 3.69 -5.96 -1.74
CA ALA A 67 3.91 -7.41 -1.79
C ALA A 67 4.16 -7.96 -3.20
N ARG A 68 4.07 -7.12 -4.25
CA ARG A 68 4.19 -7.52 -5.67
C ARG A 68 5.26 -6.75 -6.43
N ILE A 69 5.96 -5.83 -5.78
CA ILE A 69 7.19 -5.22 -6.28
C ILE A 69 8.40 -5.95 -5.69
N ASP A 70 9.59 -5.66 -6.21
CA ASP A 70 10.82 -6.26 -5.70
C ASP A 70 10.98 -6.03 -4.18
N PRO A 71 11.56 -6.99 -3.45
CA PRO A 71 11.93 -6.79 -2.05
C PRO A 71 12.84 -5.57 -1.88
N PHE A 72 12.65 -4.84 -0.78
CA PHE A 72 13.47 -3.68 -0.50
C PHE A 72 14.91 -4.12 -0.12
N PRO A 73 15.96 -3.50 -0.68
CA PRO A 73 17.34 -3.87 -0.40
C PRO A 73 17.66 -3.84 1.10
N GLY A 74 18.35 -4.88 1.59
CA GLY A 74 18.71 -5.04 3.00
C GLY A 74 17.63 -5.65 3.90
N LEU A 75 16.35 -5.63 3.47
CA LEU A 75 15.25 -6.25 4.22
C LEU A 75 14.85 -7.62 3.66
N GLY A 76 14.99 -7.85 2.36
CA GLY A 76 14.59 -9.11 1.71
C GLY A 76 13.08 -9.34 1.65
N ILE A 77 12.28 -8.34 2.05
CA ILE A 77 10.82 -8.34 2.02
C ILE A 77 10.30 -7.03 1.41
N GLY A 78 9.01 -6.98 1.06
CA GLY A 78 8.34 -5.74 0.70
C GLY A 78 8.32 -4.76 1.88
N LEU A 79 8.39 -3.46 1.59
CA LEU A 79 8.37 -2.39 2.59
C LEU A 79 7.12 -1.52 2.39
N LEU A 80 6.39 -1.30 3.49
CA LEU A 80 5.21 -0.45 3.55
C LEU A 80 5.29 0.46 4.79
N GLU A 81 5.21 1.77 4.58
CA GLU A 81 4.99 2.73 5.65
C GLU A 81 3.48 3.00 5.80
N THR A 82 2.97 2.83 7.01
CA THR A 82 1.57 3.11 7.34
C THR A 82 1.44 3.69 8.75
N ASN A 83 0.67 4.77 8.86
CA ASN A 83 0.52 5.55 10.11
C ASN A 83 -0.96 5.82 10.46
N GLY A 84 -1.92 5.19 9.77
CA GLY A 84 -3.35 5.45 9.98
C GLY A 84 -3.79 5.25 11.44
N HIS A 85 -3.27 4.21 12.10
CA HIS A 85 -3.54 3.91 13.52
C HIS A 85 -3.10 5.01 14.50
N GLN A 86 -2.15 5.86 14.10
CA GLN A 86 -1.68 6.99 14.91
C GLN A 86 -2.54 8.25 14.69
N ASN A 87 -3.26 8.32 13.57
CA ASN A 87 -3.98 9.51 13.12
C ASN A 87 -5.50 9.41 13.30
N TYR A 88 -6.07 8.20 13.31
CA TYR A 88 -7.51 7.99 13.48
C TYR A 88 -7.88 7.66 14.93
N LYS A 89 -8.64 8.54 15.57
CA LYS A 89 -9.19 8.33 16.93
C LYS A 89 -9.94 7.00 17.07
N ASN A 90 -10.70 6.62 16.05
CA ASN A 90 -11.56 5.43 16.07
C ASN A 90 -10.97 4.25 15.26
N TRP A 91 -9.64 4.13 15.17
CA TRP A 91 -8.97 3.09 14.38
C TRP A 91 -9.52 1.68 14.63
N LYS A 92 -9.63 1.27 15.90
CA LYS A 92 -10.17 -0.04 16.28
C LYS A 92 -11.58 -0.30 15.76
N GLN A 93 -12.42 0.74 15.72
CA GLN A 93 -13.76 0.63 15.16
C GLN A 93 -13.70 0.51 13.63
N MET A 94 -12.85 1.31 12.98
CA MET A 94 -12.66 1.26 11.52
C MET A 94 -12.13 -0.10 11.06
N GLU A 95 -11.33 -0.78 11.88
CA GLU A 95 -10.89 -2.14 11.59
C GLU A 95 -12.05 -3.12 11.46
N SER A 96 -13.18 -2.90 12.15
CA SER A 96 -14.38 -3.74 12.04
C SER A 96 -15.15 -3.54 10.72
N TYR A 97 -14.86 -2.47 9.97
CA TYR A 97 -15.52 -2.17 8.70
C TYR A 97 -14.88 -2.91 7.52
N HIS A 98 -13.72 -3.56 7.73
CA HIS A 98 -13.07 -4.35 6.71
C HIS A 98 -13.93 -5.56 6.32
N PRO A 99 -14.00 -5.96 5.04
CA PRO A 99 -14.77 -7.15 4.62
C PRO A 99 -14.28 -8.46 5.27
N PHE A 100 -13.04 -8.48 5.73
CA PHE A 100 -12.41 -9.61 6.41
C PHE A 100 -11.76 -9.18 7.73
N PRO A 101 -12.53 -8.87 8.78
CA PRO A 101 -11.98 -8.23 9.97
C PRO A 101 -11.05 -9.15 10.78
N ASP A 102 -11.29 -10.45 10.80
CA ASP A 102 -10.51 -11.34 11.68
C ASP A 102 -9.25 -11.93 11.02
N THR A 103 -8.92 -11.49 9.81
CA THR A 103 -7.82 -12.06 9.03
C THR A 103 -6.44 -11.63 9.53
N PRO A 104 -5.44 -12.54 9.49
CA PRO A 104 -4.14 -12.32 10.10
C PRO A 104 -3.31 -11.24 9.39
N TRP A 105 -3.43 -11.11 8.06
CA TRP A 105 -2.67 -10.12 7.27
C TRP A 105 -3.01 -8.66 7.57
N ARG A 106 -4.01 -8.39 8.40
CA ARG A 106 -4.35 -7.04 8.86
C ARG A 106 -3.62 -6.63 10.13
N LYS A 107 -3.06 -7.59 10.88
CA LYS A 107 -2.36 -7.34 12.12
C LYS A 107 -0.87 -7.37 11.88
N THR A 108 -0.15 -6.46 12.51
CA THR A 108 1.30 -6.52 12.56
C THR A 108 1.75 -7.39 13.73
N VAL A 109 2.74 -8.23 13.49
CA VAL A 109 3.48 -8.96 14.54
C VAL A 109 4.93 -8.53 14.43
N ASN A 110 5.46 -7.89 15.46
CA ASN A 110 6.81 -7.31 15.46
C ASN A 110 7.07 -6.39 14.25
N GLY A 111 6.08 -5.58 13.88
CA GLY A 111 6.18 -4.65 12.73
C GLY A 111 5.97 -5.29 11.35
N MET A 112 5.69 -6.59 11.27
CA MET A 112 5.49 -7.28 9.99
C MET A 112 4.03 -7.67 9.76
N PHE A 113 3.53 -7.44 8.55
CA PHE A 113 2.32 -8.09 8.05
C PHE A 113 2.72 -9.45 7.46
N THR A 114 2.17 -10.53 8.01
CA THR A 114 2.34 -11.86 7.41
C THR A 114 1.29 -12.06 6.34
N LEU A 115 1.74 -12.24 5.10
CA LEU A 115 0.87 -12.44 3.94
C LEU A 115 0.94 -13.90 3.52
N ASP A 116 -0.22 -14.55 3.42
CA ASP A 116 -0.38 -15.96 3.05
C ASP A 116 -1.19 -16.10 1.76
N ASP A 117 -1.43 -17.34 1.34
CA ASP A 117 -2.22 -17.64 0.14
C ASP A 117 -3.63 -17.04 0.18
N ASP A 118 -4.24 -16.93 1.38
CA ASP A 118 -5.57 -16.35 1.53
C ASP A 118 -5.56 -14.83 1.30
N PHE A 119 -4.51 -14.12 1.74
CA PHE A 119 -4.28 -12.73 1.37
C PHE A 119 -4.23 -12.56 -0.15
N TYR A 120 -3.42 -13.36 -0.85
CA TYR A 120 -3.27 -13.24 -2.30
C TYR A 120 -4.55 -13.61 -3.06
N LYS A 121 -5.27 -14.66 -2.62
CA LYS A 121 -6.54 -15.08 -3.20
C LYS A 121 -7.64 -14.02 -3.07
N LYS A 122 -7.66 -13.29 -1.96
CA LYS A 122 -8.65 -12.23 -1.67
C LYS A 122 -8.17 -10.83 -2.04
N SER A 123 -6.94 -10.68 -2.54
CA SER A 123 -6.29 -9.38 -2.74
C SER A 123 -6.39 -8.50 -1.48
N GLY A 124 -6.16 -9.08 -0.30
CA GLY A 124 -6.30 -8.39 1.00
C GLY A 124 -7.72 -7.89 1.31
N GLY A 125 -8.73 -8.21 0.50
CA GLY A 125 -10.10 -7.74 0.64
C GLY A 125 -10.44 -6.42 -0.06
N ILE A 126 -9.49 -5.81 -0.77
CA ILE A 126 -9.69 -4.48 -1.36
C ILE A 126 -10.75 -4.43 -2.48
N LEU A 127 -11.02 -5.59 -3.10
CA LEU A 127 -12.03 -5.76 -4.15
C LEU A 127 -13.34 -6.37 -3.62
N THR A 128 -13.47 -6.50 -2.30
CA THR A 128 -14.66 -7.06 -1.64
C THR A 128 -15.45 -5.96 -0.96
N ASP A 129 -16.76 -5.97 -1.15
CA ASP A 129 -17.65 -4.99 -0.53
C ASP A 129 -17.59 -5.06 1.00
N SER A 130 -17.40 -3.90 1.62
CA SER A 130 -17.57 -3.74 3.06
C SER A 130 -19.05 -3.65 3.39
N GLU A 131 -19.56 -4.56 4.23
CA GLU A 131 -20.96 -4.52 4.67
C GLU A 131 -21.31 -3.18 5.34
N HIS A 132 -20.39 -2.62 6.14
CA HIS A 132 -20.57 -1.32 6.79
C HIS A 132 -20.80 -0.21 5.76
N TYR A 133 -19.92 -0.06 4.77
CA TYR A 133 -20.05 0.99 3.77
C TYR A 133 -21.23 0.75 2.82
N MET A 134 -21.53 -0.50 2.49
CA MET A 134 -22.70 -0.84 1.67
C MET A 134 -24.03 -0.49 2.35
N LYS A 135 -24.12 -0.62 3.67
CA LYS A 135 -25.31 -0.21 4.44
C LYS A 135 -25.61 1.28 4.29
N MET A 136 -24.60 2.13 4.08
CA MET A 136 -24.79 3.58 3.91
C MET A 136 -25.55 3.95 2.62
N PHE A 137 -25.59 3.04 1.65
CA PHE A 137 -26.30 3.24 0.38
C PHE A 137 -27.66 2.54 0.35
N ARG A 138 -28.02 1.77 1.39
CA ARG A 138 -29.35 1.18 1.51
C ARG A 138 -30.31 2.27 2.00
N LYS A 139 -31.37 2.51 1.23
CA LYS A 139 -32.47 3.41 1.60
C LYS A 139 -33.34 2.81 2.68
#